data_AF-A0A1B7LJM5-F1
#
_entry.id   AF-A0A1B7LJM5-F1
#
_cell.length_a   1.000
_cell.length_b   1.000
_cell.length_c   1.000
_cell.angle_alpha   90.00
_cell.angle_beta   90.00
_cell.angle_gamma   90.00
#
_symmetry.space_group_name_H-M   'P 1'
#
loop_
_entity.id
_entity.type
_entity.pdbx_description
1 polymer ?
#
loop_
_entity_poly.entity_id
_entity_poly.type
_entity_poly.pdbx_seq_one_letter_code
_entity_poly.pdbx_strand_id
1 'polypeptide(L)'
;MILPSLLAPLFRNYLFDTIDPERDFKFIIKTTLSTGSWEQILWLFEHYGEKRVRETFLEDYYGLRSLPENARKLWELVFVEKPAVEKTALPGDKWRCRRMAGG
;
A
#
# COMPACT_ATOMS: atom_id res chain seq x y z
N MET A 1 15.58 17.18 6.91
CA MET A 1 14.20 17.70 7.12
C MET A 1 13.56 16.84 8.19
N ILE A 2 12.69 17.36 9.06
CA ILE A 2 12.07 16.56 10.13
C ILE A 2 10.73 16.00 9.62
N LEU A 3 10.44 14.73 9.90
CA LEU A 3 9.16 14.13 9.53
C LEU A 3 8.03 14.75 10.38
N PRO A 4 6.90 15.18 9.78
CA PRO A 4 5.83 15.84 10.53
C PRO A 4 5.20 14.94 11.58
N SER A 5 4.93 15.48 12.77
CA SER A 5 4.31 14.76 13.89
C SER A 5 2.96 14.11 13.55
N LEU A 6 2.25 14.64 12.54
CA LEU A 6 1.04 14.04 11.98
C LEU A 6 1.24 12.56 11.59
N LEU A 7 2.44 12.17 11.16
CA LEU A 7 2.77 10.81 10.74
C LEU A 7 3.22 9.90 11.90
N ALA A 8 3.55 10.46 13.07
CA ALA A 8 4.03 9.68 14.21
C ALA A 8 3.15 8.47 14.57
N PRO A 9 1.80 8.55 14.50
CA PRO A 9 0.93 7.40 14.77
C PRO A 9 1.13 6.21 13.83
N LEU A 10 1.68 6.40 12.62
CA LEU A 10 1.95 5.34 11.65
C LEU A 10 3.24 4.57 11.96
N PHE A 11 4.15 5.16 12.74
CA PHE A 11 5.50 4.65 12.99
C PHE A 11 5.75 4.31 14.46
N ARG A 12 4.71 3.92 15.21
CA ARG A 12 4.80 3.64 16.66
C ARG A 12 5.86 2.59 17.04
N ASN A 13 6.20 1.71 16.11
CA ASN A 13 7.19 0.64 16.31
C ASN A 13 8.62 1.06 15.92
N TYR A 14 8.83 2.33 15.55
CA TYR A 14 10.10 2.88 15.11
C TYR A 14 10.50 4.08 15.95
N LEU A 15 11.80 4.37 15.99
CA LEU A 15 12.29 5.63 16.53
C LEU A 15 11.99 6.74 15.52
N PHE A 16 10.86 7.43 15.71
CA PHE A 16 10.33 8.42 14.77
C PHE A 16 11.37 9.47 14.36
N ASP A 17 12.15 9.97 15.32
CA ASP A 17 13.17 11.00 15.10
C ASP A 17 14.36 10.55 14.22
N THR A 18 14.49 9.24 13.99
CA THR A 18 15.56 8.67 13.14
C THR A 18 15.13 8.46 11.70
N ILE A 19 13.83 8.61 11.41
CA ILE A 19 13.27 8.46 10.07
C ILE A 19 13.56 9.74 9.29
N ASP A 20 14.36 9.60 8.23
CA ASP A 20 14.70 10.70 7.35
C ASP A 20 13.70 10.75 6.18
N PRO A 21 12.96 11.86 5.98
CA PRO A 21 11.93 11.95 4.94
C PRO A 21 12.43 11.69 3.52
N GLU A 22 13.68 12.02 3.20
CA GLU A 22 14.22 11.86 1.86
C GLU A 22 14.89 10.51 1.66
N ARG A 23 15.66 10.04 2.64
CA ARG A 23 16.31 8.72 2.59
C ARG A 23 15.29 7.59 2.67
N ASP A 24 14.32 7.72 3.56
CA ASP A 24 13.37 6.65 3.90
C ASP A 24 12.02 6.82 3.17
N PHE A 25 11.98 7.65 2.13
CA PHE A 25 10.74 8.02 1.41
C PHE A 25 9.90 6.81 0.96
N LYS A 26 10.52 5.74 0.45
CA LYS A 26 9.79 4.54 0.02
C LYS A 26 9.06 3.87 1.18
N PHE A 27 9.69 3.82 2.34
CA PHE A 27 9.09 3.27 3.55
C PHE A 27 7.94 4.16 4.05
N ILE A 28 8.13 5.48 4.03
CA ILE A 28 7.10 6.44 4.43
C ILE A 28 5.88 6.35 3.52
N ILE A 29 6.08 6.38 2.20
CA ILE A 29 5.01 6.24 1.20
C ILE A 29 4.25 4.94 1.42
N LYS A 30 4.93 3.79 1.47
CA LYS A 30 4.23 2.51 1.62
C LYS A 30 3.46 2.39 2.92
N THR A 31 4.02 2.86 4.03
CA THR A 31 3.34 2.84 5.34
C THR A 31 2.09 3.73 5.32
N THR A 32 2.20 4.91 4.72
CA THR A 32 1.11 5.89 4.62
C THR A 32 0.02 5.40 3.67
N LEU A 33 0.36 4.82 2.52
CA LEU A 33 -0.62 4.19 1.61
C LEU A 33 -1.32 2.98 2.25
N SER A 34 -0.65 2.28 3.17
CA SER A 34 -1.18 1.09 3.83
C SER A 34 -2.20 1.40 4.93
N THR A 35 -1.92 2.40 5.76
CA THR A 35 -2.67 2.64 7.02
C THR A 35 -2.93 4.11 7.33
N GLY A 36 -2.54 5.01 6.42
CA GLY A 36 -2.71 6.45 6.59
C GLY A 36 -4.17 6.87 6.60
N SER A 37 -4.47 7.85 7.46
CA SER A 37 -5.69 8.65 7.39
C SER A 37 -5.67 9.58 6.18
N TRP A 38 -6.83 10.13 5.82
CA TRP A 38 -6.95 11.04 4.68
C TRP A 38 -6.01 12.26 4.75
N GLU A 39 -5.86 12.86 5.92
CA GLU A 39 -4.95 14.00 6.13
C GLU A 39 -3.48 13.62 5.86
N GLN A 40 -3.08 12.42 6.29
CA GLN A 40 -1.73 11.91 6.04
C GLN A 40 -1.50 11.57 4.57
N ILE A 41 -2.55 11.06 3.89
CA ILE A 41 -2.52 10.84 2.45
C ILE A 41 -2.36 12.18 1.71
N LEU A 42 -3.14 13.20 2.05
CA LEU A 42 -3.01 14.53 1.43
C LEU A 42 -1.59 15.08 1.60
N TRP A 43 -1.05 15.03 2.82
CA TRP A 43 0.33 15.43 3.07
C TRP A 43 1.32 14.65 2.21
N LEU A 44 1.12 13.34 2.05
CA LEU A 44 2.00 12.49 1.25
C LEU A 44 2.09 12.96 -0.20
N PHE A 45 0.94 13.29 -0.80
CA PHE A 45 0.87 13.77 -2.18
C PHE A 45 1.38 15.21 -2.31
N GLU A 46 1.13 16.09 -1.34
CA GLU A 46 1.66 17.46 -1.34
C GLU A 46 3.18 17.48 -1.19
N HIS A 47 3.74 16.62 -0.34
CA HIS A 47 5.16 16.61 -0.02
C HIS A 47 6.02 15.89 -1.06
N TYR A 48 5.65 14.66 -1.43
CA TYR A 48 6.44 13.86 -2.39
C TYR A 48 6.00 14.04 -3.84
N GLY A 49 4.80 14.57 -4.07
CA GLY A 49 4.20 14.67 -5.39
C GLY A 49 3.61 13.35 -5.88
N GLU A 50 2.56 13.45 -6.70
CA GLU A 50 1.87 12.29 -7.29
C GLU A 50 2.83 11.34 -8.01
N LYS A 51 3.76 11.88 -8.81
CA LYS A 51 4.70 11.07 -9.60
C LYS A 51 5.53 10.14 -8.72
N ARG A 52 6.14 10.64 -7.65
CA ARG A 52 7.02 9.85 -6.75
C ARG A 52 6.22 8.81 -5.97
N VAL A 53 5.00 9.17 -5.54
CA VAL A 53 4.07 8.24 -4.88
C VAL A 53 3.67 7.12 -5.84
N ARG A 54 3.26 7.46 -7.07
CA ARG A 54 2.90 6.50 -8.13
C ARG A 54 4.05 5.56 -8.45
N GLU A 55 5.24 6.08 -8.70
CA GLU A 55 6.43 5.28 -9.02
C GLU A 55 6.75 4.30 -7.88
N THR A 56 6.74 4.77 -6.63
CA THR A 56 6.97 3.91 -5.46
C THR A 56 5.92 2.81 -5.34
N PHE A 57 4.65 3.13 -5.57
CA PHE A 57 3.57 2.14 -5.56
C PHE A 57 3.75 1.10 -6.68
N LEU A 58 4.02 1.54 -7.92
CA LEU A 58 4.18 0.65 -9.07
C LEU A 58 5.41 -0.27 -8.92
N GLU A 59 6.52 0.25 -8.39
CA GLU A 59 7.69 -0.56 -8.06
C GLU A 59 7.35 -1.68 -7.06
N ASP A 60 6.55 -1.39 -6.03
CA ASP A 60 6.11 -2.41 -5.08
C ASP A 60 5.11 -3.39 -5.71
N TYR A 61 4.13 -2.88 -6.47
CA TYR A 61 3.05 -3.65 -7.09
C TYR A 61 3.58 -4.70 -8.09
N TYR A 62 4.58 -4.33 -8.90
CA TYR A 62 5.25 -5.24 -9.84
C TYR A 62 6.43 -6.01 -9.21
N GLY A 63 6.92 -5.56 -8.06
CA GLY A 63 8.05 -6.16 -7.35
C GLY A 63 7.62 -7.07 -6.19
N LEU A 64 8.10 -6.75 -4.99
CA LEU A 64 7.94 -7.58 -3.78
C LEU A 64 6.52 -7.62 -3.22
N ARG A 65 5.62 -6.72 -3.67
CA ARG A 65 4.23 -6.60 -3.20
C ARG A 65 4.14 -6.57 -1.67
N SER A 66 4.92 -5.68 -1.05
CA SER A 66 4.97 -5.55 0.40
C SER A 66 3.74 -4.89 1.00
N LEU A 67 2.93 -4.18 0.20
CA LEU A 67 1.67 -3.60 0.64
C LEU A 67 0.60 -4.68 0.95
N PRO A 68 -0.20 -4.50 2.03
CA PRO A 68 -1.34 -5.37 2.30
C PRO A 68 -2.34 -5.42 1.14
N GLU A 69 -3.03 -6.54 0.96
CA GLU A 69 -3.92 -6.78 -0.18
C GLU A 69 -4.99 -5.69 -0.35
N ASN A 70 -5.62 -5.24 0.76
CA ASN A 70 -6.66 -4.21 0.71
C ASN A 70 -6.12 -2.87 0.22
N ALA A 71 -4.97 -2.44 0.76
CA ALA A 71 -4.32 -1.20 0.33
C ALA A 71 -3.87 -1.31 -1.13
N ARG A 72 -3.27 -2.44 -1.52
CA ARG A 72 -2.83 -2.68 -2.89
C ARG A 72 -3.98 -2.56 -3.88
N LYS A 73 -5.12 -3.22 -3.61
CA LYS A 73 -6.30 -3.17 -4.48
C LYS A 73 -6.89 -1.76 -4.59
N LEU A 74 -6.92 -1.01 -3.48
CA LEU A 74 -7.36 0.38 -3.52
C LEU A 74 -6.49 1.22 -4.45
N TRP A 75 -5.18 1.18 -4.25
CA TRP A 75 -4.24 2.02 -5.01
C TRP A 75 -4.01 1.53 -6.44
N GLU A 76 -4.28 0.25 -6.72
CA GLU A 76 -4.34 -0.29 -8.07
C GLU A 76 -5.38 0.45 -8.91
N LEU A 77 -6.57 0.70 -8.37
CA LEU A 77 -7.62 1.46 -9.06
C LEU A 77 -7.20 2.89 -9.40
N VAL A 78 -6.27 3.46 -8.64
CA VAL A 78 -5.79 4.84 -8.80
C VAL A 78 -4.63 4.91 -9.79
N PHE A 79 -3.65 4.02 -9.66
CA PHE A 79 -2.36 4.16 -10.34
C PHE A 79 -2.15 3.24 -11.54
N VAL A 80 -2.95 2.18 -11.67
CA VAL A 80 -2.73 1.11 -12.65
C VAL A 80 -3.81 1.20 -13.73
N GLU A 81 -3.39 1.67 -14.91
CA GLU A 81 -4.28 1.76 -16.09
C GLU A 81 -4.58 0.39 -16.70
N LYS A 82 -3.63 -0.55 -16.59
CA LYS A 82 -3.77 -1.93 -17.06
C LYS A 82 -3.35 -2.88 -15.93
N PRO A 83 -4.29 -3.44 -15.17
CA PRO A 83 -3.96 -4.31 -14.06
C PRO A 83 -3.19 -5.52 -14.56
N ALA A 84 -2.15 -5.92 -13.83
CA ALA A 84 -1.49 -7.18 -14.10
C ALA A 84 -2.56 -8.26 -13.92
N VAL A 85 -2.88 -9.01 -14.99
CA VAL A 85 -3.91 -10.05 -14.94
C VAL A 85 -3.59 -10.98 -13.77
N GLU A 86 -4.35 -10.87 -12.68
CA GLU A 86 -4.30 -11.87 -11.63
C GLU A 86 -4.71 -13.17 -12.31
N LYS A 87 -3.81 -14.16 -12.29
CA LYS A 87 -4.17 -15.56 -12.56
C LYS A 87 -5.11 -16.00 -11.44
N THR A 88 -6.34 -15.52 -11.49
CA THR A 88 -7.42 -15.93 -10.62
C THR A 88 -7.67 -17.39 -10.96
N ALA A 89 -7.43 -18.28 -9.99
CA ALA A 89 -8.16 -19.53 -9.95
C ALA A 89 -9.63 -19.20 -10.18
N LEU A 90 -10.29 -19.99 -11.03
CA LEU A 90 -11.64 -19.72 -11.53
C LEU A 90 -12.56 -19.22 -10.40
N PRO A 91 -13.40 -18.19 -10.64
CA PRO A 91 -14.23 -17.54 -9.61
C PRO A 91 -15.09 -18.49 -8.76
N GLY A 92 -15.31 -19.72 -9.22
CA GLY A 92 -16.09 -20.76 -8.55
C GLY A 92 -15.32 -21.61 -7.52
N ASP A 93 -13.98 -21.61 -7.49
CA ASP A 93 -13.23 -22.50 -6.60
C ASP A 93 -13.25 -22.04 -5.14
N LYS A 94 -13.34 -20.73 -4.89
CA LYS A 94 -13.40 -20.16 -3.53
C LYS A 94 -14.74 -20.43 -2.83
N TRP A 95 -15.78 -20.78 -3.59
CA TRP A 95 -17.15 -21.02 -3.11
C TRP A 95 -17.62 -22.46 -3.33
N ARG A 96 -16.70 -23.42 -3.58
CA ARG A 96 -17.05 -24.83 -3.61
C ARG A 96 -17.49 -25.26 -2.19
N CYS A 97 -18.80 -25.31 -1.99
CA CYS A 97 -19.42 -25.92 -0.82
C CYS A 97 -18.88 -27.34 -0.63
N ARG A 98 -18.06 -27.54 0.41
CA ARG A 98 -17.65 -28.87 0.90
C ARG A 98 -18.83 -29.55 1.62
N ARG A 99 -19.94 -29.82 0.92
CA ARG A 99 -20.85 -30.89 1.37
C ARG A 99 -20.26 -32.20 0.88
N MET A 100 -19.38 -32.77 1.70
CA MET A 100 -19.10 -34.20 1.65
C MET A 100 -20.43 -34.88 2.00
N ALA A 101 -21.16 -35.37 0.99
CA ALA A 101 -22.25 -36.28 1.22
C ALA A 101 -21.64 -37.56 1.79
N GLY A 102 -21.80 -37.76 3.10
CA GLY A 102 -21.72 -39.09 3.69
C GLY A 102 -22.95 -39.86 3.25
N GLY A 103 -22.73 -40.91 2.46
CA GLY A 103 -23.70 -41.95 2.11
C GLY A 103 -22.97 -43.28 2.18
#